data_AF-A0A660UNB1-F1
#
_entry.id   AF-A0A660UNB1-F1
#
_cell.length_a   1.000
_cell.length_b   1.000
_cell.length_c   1.000
_cell.angle_alpha   90.00
_cell.angle_beta   90.00
_cell.angle_gamma   90.00
#
_symmetry.space_group_name_H-M   'P 1'
#
loop_
_entity.id
_entity.type
_entity.pdbx_description
1 polymer ?
#
loop_
_entity_poly.entity_id
_entity_poly.type
_entity_poly.pdbx_seq_one_letter_code
_entity_poly.pdbx_strand_id
1 'polypeptide(L)'
;MADSYRGVNALCEILGRCPGKSRYDLINWACLSLGLVLESTGLERGNGRPDNCHYWDLTVDDLRKRLVRLISETGVMEQVAVGGVIAFLIWFYRSESDPNKRRVFVQEYCEVTERLEYELSLSVARRKDNMSDEELENSMTEAKDRLHRYDARRQDAEEALCFLQQETEDTFTDELWGRIMSDKRGRPQRRRRY
;
A
#
# COMPACT_ATOMS: atom_id res chain seq x y z
N MET A 1 2.18 17.67 -22.77
CA MET A 1 2.91 17.35 -21.52
C MET A 1 2.62 15.94 -20.97
N ALA A 2 1.72 15.15 -21.58
CA ALA A 2 1.34 13.82 -21.07
C ALA A 2 2.39 12.70 -21.30
N ASP A 3 3.33 12.86 -22.24
CA ASP A 3 4.24 11.79 -22.67
C ASP A 3 5.52 11.59 -21.84
N SER A 4 5.78 12.42 -20.83
CA SER A 4 7.12 12.50 -20.22
C SER A 4 7.43 11.43 -19.16
N TYR A 5 6.47 10.59 -18.76
CA TYR A 5 6.64 9.52 -17.75
C TYR A 5 5.76 8.31 -18.11
N ARG A 6 6.19 7.56 -19.12
CA ARG A 6 5.39 6.48 -19.73
C ARG A 6 5.14 5.34 -18.75
N GLY A 7 6.15 4.96 -17.98
CA GLY A 7 6.04 3.90 -16.98
C GLY A 7 5.18 4.32 -15.79
N VAL A 8 5.30 5.57 -15.34
CA VAL A 8 4.45 6.10 -14.26
C VAL A 8 2.98 6.11 -14.70
N ASN A 9 2.69 6.64 -15.89
CA ASN A 9 1.33 6.70 -16.39
C ASN A 9 0.73 5.30 -16.57
N ALA A 10 1.50 4.36 -17.13
CA ALA A 10 1.08 2.97 -17.31
C ALA A 10 0.77 2.29 -15.96
N LEU A 11 1.64 2.44 -14.96
CA LEU A 11 1.39 1.91 -13.63
C LEU A 11 0.11 2.51 -13.02
N CYS A 12 -0.02 3.83 -13.05
CA CYS A 12 -1.21 4.52 -12.54
C CYS A 12 -2.50 4.07 -13.23
N GLU A 13 -2.46 3.81 -14.53
CA GLU A 13 -3.60 3.28 -15.29
C GLU A 13 -3.96 1.85 -14.87
N ILE A 14 -2.99 0.96 -14.68
CA ILE A 14 -3.21 -0.39 -14.14
C ILE A 14 -3.88 -0.29 -12.76
N LEU A 15 -3.33 0.49 -11.84
CA LEU A 15 -3.88 0.60 -10.49
C LEU A 15 -5.27 1.22 -10.48
N GLY A 16 -5.53 2.18 -11.39
CA GLY A 16 -6.85 2.79 -11.55
C GLY A 16 -7.93 1.83 -12.05
N ARG A 17 -7.54 0.78 -12.79
CA ARG A 17 -8.45 -0.25 -13.36
C ARG A 17 -8.68 -1.44 -12.43
N CYS A 18 -7.98 -1.55 -11.31
CA CYS A 18 -8.17 -2.66 -10.36
C CYS A 18 -9.65 -2.71 -9.90
N PRO A 19 -10.35 -3.84 -10.06
CA PRO A 19 -11.76 -3.95 -9.70
C PRO A 19 -11.95 -4.04 -8.18
N GLY A 20 -13.17 -3.69 -7.74
CA GLY A 20 -13.61 -3.95 -6.37
C GLY A 20 -12.97 -3.06 -5.30
N LYS A 21 -13.06 -3.53 -4.04
CA LYS A 21 -12.57 -2.81 -2.86
C LYS A 21 -11.03 -2.80 -2.77
N SER A 22 -10.39 -3.81 -3.35
CA SER A 22 -8.92 -3.97 -3.35
C SER A 22 -8.19 -2.83 -4.05
N ARG A 23 -8.85 -2.08 -4.94
CA ARG A 23 -8.27 -0.89 -5.59
C ARG A 23 -7.73 0.13 -4.58
N TYR A 24 -8.50 0.41 -3.53
CA TYR A 24 -8.13 1.40 -2.52
C TYR A 24 -6.89 0.95 -1.75
N ASP A 25 -6.88 -0.30 -1.28
CA ASP A 25 -5.74 -0.88 -0.58
C ASP A 25 -4.50 -0.89 -1.46
N LEU A 26 -4.65 -1.26 -2.74
CA LEU A 26 -3.54 -1.34 -3.68
C LEU A 26 -2.89 0.04 -3.90
N ILE A 27 -3.69 1.08 -4.10
CA ILE A 27 -3.19 2.46 -4.22
C ILE A 27 -2.51 2.90 -2.93
N ASN A 28 -3.10 2.61 -1.77
CA ASN A 28 -2.52 2.94 -0.48
C ASN A 28 -1.15 2.28 -0.29
N TRP A 29 -1.05 0.97 -0.54
CA TRP A 29 0.22 0.24 -0.44
C TRP A 29 1.27 0.74 -1.44
N ALA A 30 0.85 1.08 -2.67
CA ALA A 30 1.75 1.67 -3.66
C ALA A 30 2.32 3.00 -3.17
N CYS A 31 1.48 3.87 -2.60
CA CYS A 31 1.90 5.15 -2.05
C CYS A 31 2.81 4.98 -0.82
N LEU A 32 2.44 4.08 0.10
CA LEU A 32 3.21 3.77 1.31
C LEU A 32 4.61 3.25 0.96
N SER A 33 4.75 2.43 -0.09
CA SER A 33 6.07 1.95 -0.56
C SER A 33 7.01 3.08 -1.01
N LEU A 34 6.47 4.26 -1.34
CA LEU A 34 7.22 5.46 -1.71
C LEU A 34 7.40 6.43 -0.53
N GLY A 35 7.03 6.00 0.68
CA GLY A 35 7.08 6.79 1.90
C GLY A 35 6.03 7.90 1.97
N LEU A 36 4.92 7.79 1.24
CA LEU A 36 3.76 8.65 1.50
C LEU A 36 3.06 8.14 2.75
N VAL A 37 3.18 8.90 3.83
CA VAL A 37 2.54 8.58 5.11
C VAL A 37 1.11 9.11 5.06
N LEU A 38 0.15 8.30 5.52
CA LEU A 38 -1.22 8.75 5.76
C LEU A 38 -1.19 9.86 6.81
N GLU A 39 -1.84 10.99 6.56
CA GLU A 39 -1.89 12.06 7.55
C GLU A 39 -2.55 11.54 8.84
N SER A 40 -1.83 11.62 9.95
CA SER A 40 -2.15 10.94 11.21
C SER A 40 -3.48 11.38 11.84
N THR A 41 -3.97 12.56 11.49
CA THR A 41 -5.24 13.08 11.98
C THR A 41 -6.36 12.96 10.95
N GLY A 42 -6.03 12.91 9.65
CA GLY A 42 -6.98 13.13 8.55
C GLY A 42 -7.91 14.32 8.76
N LEU A 43 -7.41 15.38 9.40
CA LEU A 43 -8.14 16.63 9.58
C LEU A 43 -7.55 17.75 8.72
N GLU A 44 -6.37 17.54 8.14
CA GLU A 44 -5.71 18.51 7.29
C GLU A 44 -5.96 18.19 5.81
N ARG A 45 -6.23 19.25 5.05
CA ARG A 45 -6.69 19.16 3.68
C ARG A 45 -5.46 19.18 2.79
N GLY A 46 -5.16 18.08 2.11
CA GLY A 46 -4.18 18.12 1.02
C GLY A 46 -4.56 19.24 0.03
N ASN A 47 -3.64 20.17 -0.24
CA ASN A 47 -3.91 21.34 -1.08
C ASN A 47 -4.53 20.93 -2.43
N GLY A 48 -5.75 21.41 -2.71
CA GLY A 48 -6.45 21.22 -3.99
C GLY A 48 -7.38 20.00 -4.11
N ARG A 49 -7.80 19.38 -3.00
CA ARG A 49 -8.74 18.23 -3.02
C ARG A 49 -10.23 18.60 -2.84
N PRO A 50 -11.18 17.87 -3.46
CA PRO A 50 -12.62 18.03 -3.26
C PRO A 50 -13.09 17.75 -1.81
N ASP A 51 -14.18 18.40 -1.40
CA ASP A 51 -14.76 18.39 -0.03
C ASP A 51 -15.25 17.01 0.46
N ASN A 52 -15.41 16.04 -0.43
CA ASN A 52 -15.98 14.72 -0.14
C ASN A 52 -14.95 13.58 -0.08
N CYS A 53 -13.65 13.88 -0.15
CA CYS A 53 -12.61 12.88 0.06
C CYS A 53 -12.40 12.66 1.56
N HIS A 54 -12.33 11.42 2.02
CA HIS A 54 -11.77 11.15 3.33
C HIS A 54 -10.28 11.56 3.30
N TYR A 55 -9.85 12.37 4.25
CA TYR A 55 -8.53 13.02 4.25
C TYR A 55 -7.34 12.03 4.31
N TRP A 56 -7.62 10.77 4.65
CA TRP A 56 -6.66 9.65 4.65
C TRP A 56 -6.60 8.87 3.33
N ASP A 57 -7.46 9.14 2.35
CA ASP A 57 -7.43 8.36 1.10
C ASP A 57 -6.30 8.85 0.18
N LEU A 58 -5.37 7.96 -0.14
CA LEU A 58 -4.38 8.19 -1.18
C LEU A 58 -5.01 7.84 -2.54
N THR A 59 -4.73 8.67 -3.53
CA THR A 59 -5.27 8.53 -4.88
C THR A 59 -4.19 8.15 -5.88
N VAL A 60 -4.62 7.68 -7.06
CA VAL A 60 -3.71 7.45 -8.19
C VAL A 60 -2.93 8.73 -8.56
N ASP A 61 -3.53 9.91 -8.39
CA ASP A 61 -2.86 11.18 -8.67
C ASP A 61 -1.77 11.50 -7.64
N ASP A 62 -1.96 11.15 -6.37
CA ASP A 62 -0.92 11.29 -5.34
C ASP A 62 0.27 10.38 -5.62
N LEU A 63 -0.01 9.12 -5.98
CA LEU A 63 1.01 8.17 -6.44
C LEU A 63 1.79 8.75 -7.62
N ARG A 64 1.09 9.24 -8.64
CA ARG A 64 1.68 9.84 -9.83
C ARG A 64 2.58 11.02 -9.48
N LYS A 65 2.08 11.98 -8.70
CA LYS A 65 2.84 13.15 -8.24
C LYS A 65 4.10 12.73 -7.50
N ARG A 66 4.00 11.74 -6.61
CA ARG A 66 5.15 11.23 -5.85
C ARG A 66 6.19 10.57 -6.73
N LEU A 67 5.78 9.71 -7.67
CA LEU A 67 6.68 9.05 -8.62
C LEU A 67 7.37 10.07 -9.52
N VAL A 68 6.62 11.02 -10.09
CA VAL A 68 7.18 12.10 -10.92
C VAL A 68 8.20 12.91 -10.13
N ARG A 69 7.86 13.29 -8.89
CA ARG A 69 8.75 14.03 -7.99
C ARG A 69 10.03 13.26 -7.71
N LEU A 70 9.92 11.97 -7.40
CA LEU A 70 11.08 11.11 -7.17
C LEU A 70 11.98 11.07 -8.41
N ILE A 71 11.42 10.92 -9.60
CA ILE A 71 12.20 10.84 -10.84
C ILE A 71 12.83 12.19 -11.20
N SER A 72 12.08 13.29 -11.12
CA SER A 72 12.52 14.61 -11.58
C SER A 72 13.43 15.33 -10.59
N GLU A 73 13.14 15.25 -9.29
CA GLU A 73 13.87 16.01 -8.26
C GLU A 73 15.06 15.22 -7.71
N THR A 74 14.92 13.90 -7.55
CA THR A 74 15.96 13.06 -6.94
C THR A 74 16.81 12.31 -7.97
N GLY A 75 16.40 12.30 -9.24
CA GLY A 75 17.15 11.65 -10.32
C GLY A 75 17.09 10.12 -10.27
N VAL A 76 16.13 9.55 -9.55
CA VAL A 76 15.84 8.11 -9.62
C VAL A 76 15.34 7.78 -11.03
N MET A 77 15.89 6.74 -11.63
CA MET A 77 15.46 6.34 -12.96
C MET A 77 14.01 5.81 -12.92
N GLU A 78 13.20 6.19 -13.92
CA GLU A 78 11.78 5.84 -13.97
C GLU A 78 11.53 4.33 -13.82
N GLN A 79 12.32 3.50 -14.52
CA GLN A 79 12.17 2.05 -14.44
C GLN A 79 12.49 1.48 -13.06
N VAL A 80 13.39 2.13 -12.30
CA VAL A 80 13.70 1.72 -10.93
C VAL A 80 12.55 2.10 -10.00
N ALA A 81 12.02 3.31 -10.14
CA ALA A 81 10.88 3.77 -9.33
C ALA A 81 9.63 2.91 -9.58
N VAL A 82 9.24 2.75 -10.85
CA VAL A 82 8.06 1.99 -11.26
C VAL A 82 8.23 0.50 -10.95
N GLY A 83 9.37 -0.10 -11.33
CA GLY A 83 9.66 -1.51 -11.05
C GLY A 83 9.72 -1.81 -9.55
N GLY A 84 10.23 -0.88 -8.74
CA GLY A 84 10.24 -1.00 -7.29
C GLY A 84 8.85 -1.07 -6.68
N VAL A 85 7.92 -0.22 -7.12
CA VAL A 85 6.51 -0.27 -6.67
C VAL A 85 5.84 -1.58 -7.09
N ILE A 86 5.99 -1.98 -8.36
CA ILE A 86 5.42 -3.24 -8.86
C ILE A 86 5.94 -4.44 -8.04
N ALA A 87 7.26 -4.53 -7.85
CA ALA A 87 7.88 -5.61 -7.11
C ALA A 87 7.41 -5.65 -5.64
N PHE A 88 7.30 -4.48 -4.99
CA PHE A 88 6.77 -4.39 -3.63
C PHE A 88 5.33 -4.89 -3.55
N LEU A 89 4.45 -4.44 -4.45
CA LEU A 89 3.03 -4.84 -4.45
C LEU A 89 2.88 -6.34 -4.69
N ILE A 90 3.59 -6.90 -5.67
CA ILE A 90 3.58 -8.36 -5.93
C ILE A 90 4.07 -9.13 -4.71
N TRP A 91 5.18 -8.69 -4.09
CA TRP A 91 5.70 -9.32 -2.89
C TRP A 91 4.68 -9.26 -1.73
N PHE A 92 4.09 -8.08 -1.50
CA PHE A 92 3.11 -7.85 -0.45
C PHE A 92 1.88 -8.74 -0.62
N TYR A 93 1.23 -8.72 -1.79
CA TYR A 93 0.02 -9.51 -2.02
C TYR A 93 0.30 -11.01 -2.07
N ARG A 94 1.47 -11.44 -2.58
CA ARG A 94 1.91 -12.84 -2.46
C ARG A 94 2.03 -13.26 -1.01
N SER A 95 2.62 -12.40 -0.19
CA SER A 95 2.75 -12.58 1.25
C SER A 95 1.38 -12.65 1.95
N GLU A 96 0.41 -11.81 1.60
CA GLU A 96 -0.95 -11.83 2.19
C GLU A 96 -1.79 -13.02 1.71
N SER A 97 -1.57 -13.48 0.48
CA SER A 97 -2.27 -14.64 -0.09
C SER A 97 -1.76 -16.00 0.41
N ASP A 98 -0.61 -16.05 1.09
CA ASP A 98 0.06 -17.30 1.46
C ASP A 98 -0.79 -18.12 2.45
N PRO A 99 -1.29 -19.31 2.04
CA PRO A 99 -2.12 -20.15 2.90
C PRO A 99 -1.36 -20.70 4.13
N ASN A 100 -0.03 -20.77 4.08
CA ASN A 100 0.77 -21.26 5.20
C ASN A 100 0.80 -20.28 6.38
N LYS A 101 0.48 -19.02 6.14
CA LYS A 101 0.38 -18.02 7.19
C LYS A 101 -0.84 -18.19 8.06
N ARG A 102 -1.87 -18.93 7.63
CA ARG A 102 -3.10 -19.12 8.40
C ARG A 102 -2.82 -19.60 9.82
N ARG A 103 -1.94 -20.59 9.98
CA ARG A 103 -1.63 -21.14 11.31
C ARG A 103 -0.97 -20.10 12.21
N VAL A 104 -0.01 -19.36 11.68
CA VAL A 104 0.70 -18.30 12.41
C VAL A 104 -0.27 -17.17 12.76
N PHE A 105 -1.07 -16.73 11.78
CA PHE A 105 -2.10 -15.71 11.97
C PHE A 105 -3.12 -16.13 13.03
N VAL A 106 -3.63 -17.36 12.97
CA VAL A 106 -4.57 -17.86 13.99
C VAL A 106 -3.93 -17.86 15.37
N GLN A 107 -2.70 -18.36 15.49
CA GLN A 107 -1.97 -18.38 16.75
C GLN A 107 -1.76 -16.97 17.32
N GLU A 108 -1.28 -16.02 16.51
CA GLU A 108 -1.04 -14.64 16.95
C GLU A 108 -2.32 -13.99 17.49
N TYR A 109 -3.45 -14.14 16.80
CA TYR A 109 -4.70 -13.53 17.26
C TYR A 109 -5.32 -14.26 18.44
N CYS A 110 -5.12 -15.58 18.59
CA CYS A 110 -5.47 -16.30 19.81
C CYS A 110 -4.66 -15.79 21.01
N GLU A 111 -3.34 -15.63 20.88
CA GLU A 111 -2.47 -15.06 21.93
C GLU A 111 -2.87 -13.62 22.28
N VAL A 112 -3.26 -12.81 21.29
CA VAL A 112 -3.81 -11.47 21.52
C VAL A 112 -5.11 -11.53 22.32
N THR A 113 -6.05 -12.42 21.97
CA THR A 113 -7.32 -12.56 22.71
C THR A 113 -7.10 -13.05 24.13
N GLU A 114 -6.23 -14.04 24.35
CA GLU A 114 -5.90 -14.56 25.69
C GLU A 114 -5.27 -13.46 26.57
N ARG A 115 -4.38 -12.63 25.99
CA ARG A 115 -3.81 -11.49 26.70
C ARG A 115 -4.87 -10.46 27.07
N LEU A 116 -5.79 -10.13 26.16
CA LEU A 116 -6.87 -9.16 26.44
C LEU A 116 -7.85 -9.69 27.49
N GLU A 117 -8.17 -10.98 27.47
CA GLU A 117 -8.97 -11.66 28.51
C GLU A 117 -8.27 -11.61 29.87
N TYR A 118 -6.96 -11.81 29.91
CA TYR A 118 -6.18 -11.62 31.13
C TYR A 118 -6.23 -10.18 31.64
N GLU A 119 -6.06 -9.17 30.77
CA GLU A 119 -6.16 -7.75 31.16
C GLU A 119 -7.56 -7.41 31.72
N LEU A 120 -8.63 -7.96 31.15
CA LEU A 120 -10.00 -7.81 31.67
C LEU A 120 -10.16 -8.37 33.08
N SER A 121 -9.42 -9.43 33.43
CA SER A 121 -9.44 -10.01 34.79
C SER A 121 -8.74 -9.12 35.84
N LEU A 122 -7.94 -8.15 35.41
CA LEU A 122 -7.25 -7.20 36.28
C LEU A 122 -8.11 -5.98 36.57
N SER A 123 -7.87 -5.33 37.70
CA SER A 123 -8.40 -3.98 37.94
C SER A 123 -7.72 -2.97 37.00
N VAL A 124 -8.45 -1.91 36.60
CA VAL A 124 -7.96 -0.89 35.63
C VAL A 124 -6.55 -0.39 35.95
N ALA A 125 -6.26 -0.09 37.23
CA ALA A 125 -4.96 0.41 37.66
C ALA A 125 -3.78 -0.58 37.51
N ARG A 126 -4.07 -1.86 37.26
CA ARG A 126 -3.08 -2.93 37.05
C ARG A 126 -2.96 -3.33 35.58
N ARG A 127 -3.81 -2.78 34.71
CA ARG A 127 -3.82 -3.08 33.28
C ARG A 127 -2.72 -2.33 32.56
N LYS A 128 -2.30 -2.89 31.43
CA LYS A 128 -1.45 -2.16 30.49
C LYS A 128 -2.17 -0.88 30.04
N ASP A 129 -1.46 0.24 30.09
CA ASP A 129 -1.93 1.56 29.65
C ASP A 129 -3.24 2.04 30.32
N ASN A 130 -3.63 1.43 31.45
CA ASN A 130 -4.91 1.69 32.15
C ASN A 130 -6.14 1.57 31.25
N MET A 131 -6.13 0.65 30.27
CA MET A 131 -7.24 0.46 29.34
C MET A 131 -8.56 0.14 30.06
N SER A 132 -9.64 0.75 29.58
CA SER A 132 -11.01 0.49 30.02
C SER A 132 -11.52 -0.87 29.53
N ASP A 133 -12.59 -1.36 30.15
CA ASP A 133 -13.27 -2.60 29.72
C ASP A 133 -13.72 -2.49 28.27
N GLU A 134 -14.33 -1.35 27.90
CA GLU A 134 -14.81 -1.08 26.55
C GLU A 134 -13.68 -1.13 25.50
N GLU A 135 -12.51 -0.53 25.79
CA GLU A 135 -11.37 -0.58 24.88
C GLU A 135 -10.84 -2.01 24.67
N LEU A 136 -10.81 -2.81 25.73
CA LEU A 136 -10.37 -4.20 25.67
C LEU A 136 -11.38 -5.08 24.92
N GLU A 137 -12.68 -4.93 25.19
CA GLU A 137 -13.76 -5.64 24.51
C GLU A 137 -13.82 -5.29 23.02
N ASN A 138 -13.64 -4.01 22.67
CA ASN A 138 -13.54 -3.57 21.28
C ASN A 138 -12.31 -4.20 20.60
N SER A 139 -11.15 -4.17 21.24
CA SER A 139 -9.93 -4.80 20.71
C SER A 139 -10.08 -6.31 20.52
N MET A 140 -10.77 -6.99 21.44
CA MET A 140 -11.08 -8.43 21.32
C MET A 140 -12.03 -8.71 20.16
N THR A 141 -13.05 -7.87 19.99
CA THR A 141 -14.01 -7.99 18.88
C THR A 141 -13.29 -7.80 17.55
N GLU A 142 -12.42 -6.80 17.43
CA GLU A 142 -11.59 -6.60 16.24
C GLU A 142 -10.66 -7.79 15.94
N ALA A 143 -10.03 -8.36 16.97
CA ALA A 143 -9.19 -9.53 16.82
C ALA A 143 -9.98 -10.75 16.29
N LYS A 144 -11.17 -11.00 16.85
CA LYS A 144 -12.07 -12.07 16.43
C LYS A 144 -12.62 -11.85 15.01
N ASP A 145 -12.97 -10.61 14.67
CA ASP A 145 -13.42 -10.25 13.33
C ASP A 145 -12.31 -10.47 12.28
N ARG A 146 -11.06 -10.13 12.62
CA ARG A 146 -9.91 -10.36 11.75
C ARG A 146 -9.65 -11.85 11.51
N LEU A 147 -9.81 -12.68 12.54
CA LEU A 147 -9.76 -14.14 12.42
C LEU A 147 -10.88 -14.66 11.50
N HIS A 148 -12.12 -14.21 11.73
CA HIS A 148 -13.28 -14.67 10.97
C HIS A 148 -13.17 -14.31 9.49
N ARG A 149 -12.61 -13.14 9.17
CA ARG A 149 -12.45 -12.64 7.80
C ARG A 149 -11.12 -13.04 7.14
N TYR A 150 -10.29 -13.87 7.77
CA TYR A 150 -8.97 -14.23 7.25
C TYR A 150 -9.06 -14.82 5.83
N ASP A 151 -9.92 -15.83 5.62
CA ASP A 151 -10.02 -16.51 4.32
C ASP A 151 -10.53 -15.57 3.22
N ALA A 152 -11.44 -14.65 3.54
CA ALA A 152 -11.92 -13.62 2.62
C ALA A 152 -10.81 -12.63 2.24
N ARG A 153 -10.06 -12.11 3.23
CA ARG A 153 -8.92 -11.20 2.98
C ARG A 153 -7.81 -11.86 2.16
N ARG A 154 -7.54 -13.14 2.43
CA ARG A 154 -6.57 -13.94 1.67
C ARG A 154 -7.01 -14.07 0.21
N GLN A 155 -8.29 -14.36 -0.03
CA GLN A 155 -8.85 -14.43 -1.37
C GLN A 155 -8.80 -13.06 -2.08
N ASP A 156 -9.17 -11.98 -1.41
CA ASP A 156 -9.07 -10.62 -1.95
C ASP A 156 -7.61 -10.29 -2.37
N ALA A 157 -6.63 -10.76 -1.58
CA ALA A 157 -5.21 -10.63 -1.90
C ALA A 157 -4.77 -11.50 -3.09
N GLU A 158 -5.30 -12.71 -3.24
CA GLU A 158 -5.07 -13.57 -4.41
C GLU A 158 -5.60 -12.94 -5.69
N GLU A 159 -6.81 -12.38 -5.64
CA GLU A 159 -7.43 -11.70 -6.78
C GLU A 159 -6.63 -10.45 -7.18
N ALA A 160 -6.21 -9.64 -6.21
CA ALA A 160 -5.35 -8.48 -6.46
C ALA A 160 -3.98 -8.87 -7.01
N LEU A 161 -3.37 -9.94 -6.50
CA LEU A 161 -2.09 -10.47 -7.00
C LEU A 161 -2.22 -10.93 -8.45
N CYS A 162 -3.26 -11.71 -8.76
CA CYS A 162 -3.52 -12.22 -10.10
C CYS A 162 -3.70 -11.07 -11.10
N PHE A 163 -4.54 -10.10 -10.75
CA PHE A 163 -4.74 -8.87 -11.53
C PHE A 163 -3.42 -8.14 -11.78
N LEU A 164 -2.63 -7.90 -10.73
CA LEU A 164 -1.36 -7.19 -10.83
C LEU A 164 -0.37 -7.92 -11.73
N GLN A 165 -0.22 -9.23 -11.58
CA GLN A 165 0.72 -10.00 -12.39
C GLN A 165 0.33 -9.97 -13.86
N GLN A 166 -0.95 -10.19 -14.17
CA GLN A 166 -1.44 -10.17 -15.55
C GLN A 166 -1.30 -8.80 -16.19
N GLU A 167 -1.85 -7.74 -15.57
CA GLU A 167 -1.83 -6.40 -16.17
C GLU A 167 -0.42 -5.82 -16.28
N THR A 168 0.47 -6.16 -15.34
CA THR A 168 1.87 -5.71 -15.44
C THR A 168 2.64 -6.46 -16.52
N GLU A 169 2.42 -7.77 -16.70
CA GLU A 169 3.03 -8.55 -17.78
C GLU A 169 2.54 -8.07 -19.16
N ASP A 170 1.24 -7.84 -19.30
CA ASP A 170 0.63 -7.38 -20.56
C ASP A 170 1.08 -5.95 -20.93
N THR A 171 1.28 -5.07 -19.95
CA THR A 171 1.60 -3.66 -20.19
C THR A 171 3.10 -3.41 -20.29
N PHE A 172 3.89 -3.97 -19.37
CA PHE A 172 5.32 -3.71 -19.24
C PHE A 172 6.16 -4.72 -20.02
N THR A 173 5.92 -4.77 -21.33
CA THR A 173 6.68 -5.60 -22.27
C THR A 173 8.11 -5.09 -22.46
N ASP A 174 8.98 -5.93 -23.03
CA ASP A 174 10.35 -5.56 -23.42
C ASP A 174 10.39 -4.30 -24.29
N GLU A 175 9.38 -4.11 -25.15
CA GLU A 175 9.26 -2.92 -25.99
C GLU A 175 9.00 -1.65 -25.15
N LEU A 176 8.05 -1.71 -24.20
CA LEU A 176 7.77 -0.56 -23.33
C LEU A 176 8.98 -0.24 -22.44
N TRP A 177 9.61 -1.27 -21.85
CA TRP A 177 10.84 -1.09 -21.07
C TRP A 177 11.97 -0.51 -21.91
N GLY A 178 12.16 -1.00 -23.14
CA GLY A 178 13.14 -0.45 -24.08
C GLY A 178 12.91 1.03 -24.35
N ARG A 179 11.66 1.44 -24.54
CA ARG A 179 11.29 2.85 -24.73
C ARG A 179 11.57 3.68 -23.47
N ILE A 180 11.21 3.21 -22.28
CA ILE A 180 11.49 3.88 -21.00
C ILE A 180 13.01 4.05 -20.80
N MET A 181 13.80 3.00 -21.05
CA MET A 181 15.26 3.02 -20.90
C MET A 181 15.95 3.95 -21.91
N SER A 182 15.35 4.13 -23.09
CA SER A 182 15.88 5.03 -24.13
C SER A 182 15.66 6.52 -23.80
N ASP A 183 14.72 6.85 -22.90
CA ASP A 183 14.44 8.23 -22.53
C ASP A 183 15.51 8.77 -21.57
N LYS A 184 16.26 9.78 -22.01
CA LYS A 184 17.44 10.31 -21.30
C LYS A 184 17.09 11.18 -20.09
N ARG A 185 15.80 11.38 -19.79
CA ARG A 185 15.30 12.35 -18.79
C ARG A 185 15.54 11.96 -17.32
N GLY A 186 16.08 10.78 -17.05
CA GLY A 186 16.50 10.34 -15.71
C GLY A 186 18.01 10.26 -15.49
N ARG A 187 18.84 10.75 -16.42
CA ARG A 187 20.30 10.76 -16.18
C ARG A 187 20.60 11.88 -15.18
N PRO A 188 21.23 11.60 -14.03
CA PRO A 188 21.67 12.66 -13.13
C PRO A 188 22.55 13.59 -13.94
N GLN A 189 22.12 14.85 -14.08
CA GLN A 189 22.97 15.90 -14.65
C GLN A 189 24.17 15.98 -13.71
N ARG A 190 25.30 15.40 -14.13
CA ARG A 190 26.59 15.61 -13.47
C ARG A 190 26.79 17.11 -13.43
N ARG A 191 26.49 17.74 -12.28
CA ARG A 191 26.89 19.12 -12.02
C ARG A 191 28.42 19.10 -12.11
N ARG A 192 28.96 19.58 -13.22
CA ARG A 192 30.37 19.93 -13.32
C ARG A 192 30.59 21.01 -12.27
N ARG A 193 31.19 20.64 -11.14
CA ARG A 193 31.76 21.62 -10.22
C ARG A 193 32.96 22.23 -10.98
N TYR A 194 32.82 23.51 -11.33
CA TYR A 194 33.95 24.37 -11.64
C TYR A 194 34.61 24.80 -10.33
#